data_AF-A0A2E5JUF0-F1
#
_entry.id   AF-A0A2E5JUF0-F1
#
_cell.length_a   1.000
_cell.length_b   1.000
_cell.length_c   1.000
_cell.angle_alpha   90.00
_cell.angle_beta   90.00
_cell.angle_gamma   90.00
#
_symmetry.space_group_name_H-M   'P 1'
#
loop_
_entity.id
_entity.type
_entity.pdbx_description
1 polymer ?
#
loop_
_entity_poly.entity_id
_entity_poly.type
_entity_poly.pdbx_seq_one_letter_code
_entity_poly.pdbx_strand_id
1 'polypeptide(L)'
;MINRTSIRKKFTGIWLGYLFALGAAFSYGTSQVVAKNIVETIHPLVAASFGLLFGAITMSIFASKEIKSAPKSIGPYIKASFAGLFSSAGIVFMFLALNTSPLVVVSPILAINPIFAIILSSIFINRLEKITIRLVLGAVCISTGVILVTLSLN
;
A
#
# COMPACT_ATOMS: atom_id res chain seq x y z
N MET A 1 33.65 -3.49 -20.88
CA MET A 1 33.91 -2.91 -19.54
C MET A 1 32.60 -2.38 -18.97
N ILE A 2 32.02 -3.06 -17.97
CA ILE A 2 30.77 -2.63 -17.31
C ILE A 2 31.11 -1.48 -16.34
N ASN A 3 30.53 -0.31 -16.58
CA ASN A 3 30.85 0.93 -15.87
C ASN A 3 30.41 0.87 -14.40
N ARG A 4 31.37 0.79 -13.47
CA ARG A 4 31.15 0.66 -12.01
C ARG A 4 30.29 1.79 -11.42
N THR A 5 30.23 2.97 -12.06
CA THR A 5 29.44 4.12 -11.60
C THR A 5 27.92 3.92 -11.76
N SER A 6 27.50 3.26 -12.85
CA SER A 6 26.08 2.92 -13.10
C SER A 6 25.56 1.88 -12.09
N ILE A 7 26.38 0.87 -11.79
CA ILE A 7 26.05 -0.17 -10.79
C ILE A 7 25.91 0.45 -9.40
N ARG A 8 26.83 1.34 -9.00
CA ARG A 8 26.79 1.97 -7.67
C ARG A 8 25.58 2.89 -7.49
N LYS A 9 25.17 3.65 -8.52
CA LYS A 9 23.92 4.45 -8.52
C LYS A 9 22.67 3.58 -8.43
N LYS A 10 22.62 2.47 -9.18
CA LYS A 10 21.51 1.51 -9.12
C LYS A 10 21.42 0.85 -7.74
N PHE A 11 22.57 0.48 -7.15
CA PHE A 11 22.64 -0.15 -5.83
C PHE A 11 22.25 0.82 -4.70
N THR A 12 22.72 2.07 -4.72
CA THR A 12 22.31 3.11 -3.75
C THR A 12 20.82 3.45 -3.86
N GLY A 13 20.27 3.47 -5.08
CA GLY A 13 18.82 3.65 -5.28
C GLY A 13 17.98 2.52 -4.69
N ILE A 14 18.46 1.28 -4.74
CA ILE A 14 17.76 0.11 -4.17
C ILE A 14 17.68 0.20 -2.64
N TRP A 15 18.79 0.53 -1.96
CA TRP A 15 18.78 0.69 -0.49
C TRP A 15 17.87 1.82 -0.03
N LEU A 16 17.86 2.93 -0.77
CA LEU A 16 16.97 4.04 -0.49
C LEU A 16 15.50 3.63 -0.67
N GLY A 17 15.20 2.83 -1.69
CA GLY A 17 13.88 2.22 -1.88
C GLY A 17 13.45 1.33 -0.70
N TYR A 18 14.35 0.48 -0.19
CA TYR A 18 14.06 -0.32 1.01
C TYR A 18 13.84 0.54 2.26
N LEU A 19 14.61 1.62 2.42
CA LEU A 19 14.42 2.53 3.55
C LEU A 19 13.05 3.23 3.49
N PHE A 20 12.63 3.70 2.32
CA PHE A 20 11.29 4.25 2.13
C PHE A 20 10.20 3.20 2.37
N ALA A 21 10.41 1.95 1.93
CA ALA A 21 9.47 0.87 2.18
C ALA A 21 9.32 0.56 3.68
N LEU A 22 10.43 0.55 4.44
CA LEU A 22 10.40 0.40 5.89
C LEU A 22 9.68 1.57 6.58
N GLY A 23 9.97 2.81 6.16
CA GLY A 23 9.28 3.99 6.67
C GLY A 23 7.78 3.98 6.37
N ALA A 24 7.38 3.49 5.20
CA ALA A 24 5.98 3.28 4.85
C ALA A 24 5.35 2.21 5.73
N ALA A 25 6.00 1.05 5.92
CA ALA A 25 5.49 -0.02 6.78
C ALA A 25 5.28 0.45 8.23
N PHE A 26 6.23 1.20 8.78
CA PHE A 26 6.10 1.80 10.11
C PHE A 26 4.94 2.78 10.20
N SER A 27 4.80 3.66 9.21
CA SER A 27 3.71 4.64 9.14
C SER A 27 2.33 3.97 9.03
N TYR A 28 2.20 2.95 8.17
CA TYR A 28 0.95 2.20 8.01
C TYR A 28 0.61 1.37 9.26
N GLY A 29 1.60 0.73 9.89
CA GLY A 29 1.38 0.00 11.14
C GLY A 29 0.90 0.92 12.26
N THR A 30 1.55 2.07 12.44
CA THR A 30 1.13 3.09 13.43
C THR A 30 -0.28 3.60 13.12
N SER A 31 -0.58 3.88 11.84
CA SER A 31 -1.89 4.35 11.41
C SER A 31 -3.00 3.36 11.74
N GLN A 32 -2.78 2.05 11.60
CA GLN A 32 -3.79 1.03 11.93
C GLN A 32 -4.10 0.98 13.44
N VAL A 33 -3.09 1.11 14.29
CA VAL A 33 -3.27 1.16 15.76
C VAL A 33 -4.08 2.39 16.16
N VAL A 34 -3.71 3.55 15.64
CA VAL A 34 -4.43 4.80 15.89
C VAL A 34 -5.86 4.74 15.33
N ALA A 35 -6.03 4.22 14.12
CA ALA A 35 -7.34 4.07 13.50
C ALA A 35 -8.26 3.17 14.32
N LYS A 36 -7.75 2.05 14.87
CA LYS A 36 -8.53 1.17 15.75
C LYS A 36 -9.05 1.91 16.97
N ASN A 37 -8.21 2.70 17.64
CA ASN A 37 -8.62 3.49 18.80
C ASN A 37 -9.65 4.58 18.44
N ILE A 38 -9.48 5.22 17.28
CA ILE A 38 -10.40 6.28 16.82
C ILE A 38 -11.79 5.71 16.52
N VAL A 39 -11.89 4.58 15.81
CA VAL A 39 -13.20 4.02 15.42
C VAL A 39 -14.02 3.50 16.60
N GLU A 40 -13.42 3.30 17.76
CA GLU A 40 -14.15 3.01 19.01
C GLU A 40 -14.89 4.24 19.57
N THR A 41 -14.47 5.44 19.18
CA THR A 41 -15.01 6.71 19.68
C THR A 41 -15.87 7.46 18.67
N ILE A 42 -15.58 7.33 17.39
CA ILE A 42 -16.29 8.02 16.30
C ILE A 42 -16.65 7.05 15.17
N HIS A 43 -17.70 7.39 14.42
CA HIS A 43 -18.16 6.57 13.32
C HIS A 43 -17.04 6.35 12.27
N PRO A 44 -16.79 5.12 11.80
CA PRO A 44 -15.64 4.77 10.96
C PRO A 44 -15.58 5.55 9.65
N LEU A 45 -16.74 5.89 9.08
CA LEU A 45 -16.82 6.69 7.85
C LEU A 45 -16.33 8.13 8.06
N VAL A 46 -16.57 8.71 9.24
CA VAL A 46 -16.07 10.05 9.60
C VAL A 46 -14.56 9.99 9.77
N ALA A 47 -14.06 9.00 10.50
CA ALA A 47 -12.63 8.80 10.69
C ALA A 47 -11.87 8.58 9.36
N ALA A 48 -12.44 7.76 8.46
CA ALA A 48 -11.90 7.55 7.12
C ALA A 48 -11.88 8.85 6.28
N SER A 49 -12.93 9.67 6.39
CA SER A 49 -13.02 10.96 5.68
C SER A 49 -11.91 11.92 6.11
N PHE A 50 -11.66 12.04 7.42
CA PHE A 50 -10.54 12.83 7.93
C PHE A 50 -9.18 12.27 7.50
N GLY A 51 -9.00 10.94 7.55
CA GLY A 51 -7.78 10.29 7.06
C GLY A 51 -7.50 10.60 5.59
N LEU A 52 -8.52 10.53 4.74
CA LEU A 52 -8.43 10.86 3.31
C LEU A 52 -8.16 12.35 3.08
N LEU A 53 -8.82 13.24 3.83
CA LEU A 53 -8.62 14.69 3.74
C LEU A 53 -7.16 15.07 4.05
N PHE A 54 -6.63 14.62 5.18
CA PHE A 54 -5.25 14.89 5.56
C PHE A 54 -4.25 14.17 4.63
N GLY A 55 -4.58 12.98 4.14
CA GLY A 55 -3.83 12.30 3.09
C GLY A 55 -3.73 13.13 1.80
N ALA A 56 -4.84 13.73 1.37
CA ALA A 56 -4.86 14.60 0.19
C ALA A 56 -4.05 15.88 0.41
N ILE A 57 -4.18 16.52 1.58
CA ILE A 57 -3.42 17.74 1.92
C ILE A 57 -1.91 17.45 1.91
N THR A 58 -1.49 16.39 2.60
CA THR A 58 -0.07 16.01 2.66
C THR A 58 0.48 15.71 1.27
N MET A 59 -0.25 14.92 0.47
CA MET A 59 0.16 14.63 -0.91
C MET A 59 0.18 15.87 -1.80
N SER A 60 -0.74 16.82 -1.63
CA SER A 60 -0.76 18.07 -2.39
C SER A 60 0.49 18.91 -2.13
N ILE A 61 1.00 18.95 -0.89
CA ILE A 61 2.23 19.67 -0.54
C ILE A 61 3.42 19.09 -1.31
N PHE A 62 3.56 17.77 -1.37
CA PHE A 62 4.64 17.12 -2.11
C PHE A 62 4.44 17.23 -3.64
N ALA A 63 3.22 17.06 -4.13
CA ALA A 63 2.89 17.11 -5.56
C ALA A 63 3.12 18.51 -6.16
N SER A 64 2.92 19.58 -5.37
CA SER A 64 3.10 20.96 -5.82
C SER A 64 4.48 21.23 -6.44
N LYS A 65 5.51 20.51 -6.00
CA LYS A 65 6.89 20.62 -6.51
C LYS A 65 7.07 19.94 -7.87
N GLU A 66 6.24 18.95 -8.20
CA GLU A 66 6.40 18.10 -9.38
C GLU A 66 5.37 18.38 -10.49
N ILE A 67 4.33 19.17 -10.22
CA ILE A 67 3.30 19.55 -11.20
C ILE A 67 3.88 20.11 -12.51
N LYS A 68 5.01 20.83 -12.45
CA LYS A 68 5.66 21.40 -13.65
C LYS A 68 6.19 20.33 -14.61
N SER A 69 6.49 19.15 -14.10
CA SER A 69 6.98 17.99 -14.87
C SER A 69 5.86 17.02 -15.23
N ALA A 70 4.62 17.32 -14.86
CA ALA A 70 3.49 16.43 -15.09
C ALA A 70 3.13 16.36 -16.59
N PRO A 71 2.72 15.18 -17.09
CA PRO A 71 2.35 15.01 -18.49
C PRO A 71 1.13 15.87 -18.84
N LYS A 72 1.09 16.47 -20.03
CA LYS A 72 -0.06 17.28 -20.49
C LYS A 72 -1.25 16.44 -20.96
N SER A 73 -1.05 15.14 -21.21
CA SER A 73 -2.09 14.22 -21.66
C SER A 73 -3.04 13.87 -20.52
N ILE A 74 -4.36 13.78 -20.79
CA ILE A 74 -5.36 13.42 -19.77
C ILE A 74 -5.30 11.94 -19.31
N GLY A 75 -4.77 11.05 -20.17
CA GLY A 75 -4.80 9.60 -19.96
C GLY A 75 -4.22 9.10 -18.61
N PRO A 76 -3.01 9.53 -18.20
CA PRO A 76 -2.43 9.17 -16.91
C PRO A 76 -3.28 9.64 -15.71
N TYR A 77 -3.90 10.82 -15.80
CA TYR A 77 -4.76 11.33 -14.72
C TYR A 77 -6.02 10.50 -14.57
N ILE A 78 -6.64 10.04 -15.67
CA ILE A 78 -7.80 9.14 -15.60
C ILE A 78 -7.42 7.84 -14.88
N LYS A 79 -6.28 7.23 -15.22
CA LYS A 79 -5.78 6.02 -14.54
C LYS A 79 -5.49 6.28 -13.07
N ALA A 80 -4.89 7.43 -12.74
CA ALA A 80 -4.64 7.84 -11.37
C ALA A 80 -5.95 8.03 -10.58
N SER A 81 -6.99 8.59 -11.20
CA SER A 81 -8.32 8.75 -10.59
C SER A 81 -8.96 7.39 -10.26
N PHE A 82 -8.86 6.41 -11.17
CA PHE A 82 -9.31 5.05 -10.87
C PHE A 82 -8.53 4.44 -9.70
N ALA A 83 -7.20 4.57 -9.69
CA ALA A 83 -6.39 4.10 -8.58
C ALA A 83 -6.78 4.78 -7.25
N GLY A 84 -7.05 6.09 -7.28
CA GLY A 84 -7.53 6.86 -6.14
C GLY A 84 -8.90 6.37 -5.63
N LEU A 85 -9.82 6.03 -6.52
CA LEU A 85 -11.14 5.51 -6.18
C LEU A 85 -11.05 4.16 -5.46
N PHE A 86 -10.25 3.22 -6.00
CA PHE A 86 -10.03 1.93 -5.36
C PHE A 86 -9.29 2.07 -4.02
N SER A 87 -8.32 2.97 -3.93
CA SER A 87 -7.59 3.24 -2.69
C SER A 87 -8.51 3.81 -1.60
N SER A 88 -9.37 4.78 -1.94
CA SER A 88 -10.31 5.37 -0.99
C SER A 88 -11.40 4.39 -0.56
N ALA A 89 -11.91 3.55 -1.46
CA ALA A 89 -12.77 2.43 -1.09
C ALA A 89 -12.08 1.45 -0.12
N GLY A 90 -10.80 1.14 -0.38
CA GLY A 90 -9.98 0.31 0.51
C GLY A 90 -9.83 0.90 1.91
N ILE A 91 -9.59 2.20 2.02
CA ILE A 91 -9.53 2.90 3.32
C ILE A 91 -10.88 2.84 4.04
N VAL A 92 -12.00 3.05 3.34
CA VAL A 92 -13.33 2.92 3.95
C VAL A 92 -13.57 1.51 4.49
N PHE A 93 -13.29 0.47 3.70
CA PHE A 93 -13.43 -0.92 4.15
C PHE A 93 -12.49 -1.26 5.32
N MET A 94 -11.26 -0.74 5.31
CA MET A 94 -10.32 -0.92 6.42
C MET A 94 -10.89 -0.38 7.73
N PHE A 95 -11.41 0.86 7.73
CA PHE A 95 -11.98 1.47 8.92
C PHE A 95 -13.24 0.74 9.39
N LEU A 96 -14.09 0.27 8.47
CA LEU A 96 -15.25 -0.56 8.82
C LEU A 96 -14.83 -1.91 9.44
N ALA A 97 -13.80 -2.57 8.91
CA ALA A 97 -13.28 -3.81 9.46
C ALA A 97 -12.66 -3.62 10.85
N LEU A 98 -11.92 -2.53 11.06
CA LEU A 98 -11.38 -2.18 12.38
C LEU A 98 -12.48 -1.83 13.39
N ASN A 99 -13.63 -1.32 12.93
CA ASN A 99 -14.78 -1.06 13.80
C ASN A 99 -15.48 -2.36 14.24
N THR A 100 -15.58 -3.35 13.35
CA THR A 100 -16.31 -4.61 13.63
C THR A 100 -15.45 -5.71 14.20
N SER A 101 -14.12 -5.64 14.05
CA SER A 101 -13.19 -6.71 14.39
C SER A 101 -11.95 -6.22 15.15
N PRO A 102 -11.26 -7.10 15.90
CA PRO A 102 -9.99 -6.76 16.54
C PRO A 102 -8.90 -6.45 15.51
N LEU A 103 -8.06 -5.45 15.82
CA LEU A 103 -6.84 -5.10 15.07
C LEU A 103 -5.97 -6.33 14.78
N VAL A 104 -5.79 -7.19 15.78
CA VAL A 104 -4.91 -8.38 15.70
C VAL A 104 -5.38 -9.38 14.64
N VAL A 105 -6.68 -9.40 14.31
CA VAL A 105 -7.23 -10.24 13.23
C VAL A 105 -7.18 -9.50 11.90
N VAL A 106 -7.51 -8.21 11.90
CA VAL A 106 -7.60 -7.40 10.68
C VAL A 106 -6.22 -7.13 10.05
N SER A 107 -5.20 -6.79 10.84
CA SER A 107 -3.87 -6.44 10.31
C SER A 107 -3.20 -7.58 9.52
N PRO A 108 -3.18 -8.84 9.99
CA PRO A 108 -2.68 -9.96 9.19
C PRO A 108 -3.46 -10.14 7.90
N ILE A 109 -4.80 -10.05 7.94
CA ILE A 109 -5.64 -10.17 6.76
C ILE A 109 -5.28 -9.08 5.74
N LEU A 110 -5.07 -7.83 6.16
CA LEU A 110 -4.62 -6.76 5.27
C LEU A 110 -3.21 -6.99 4.70
N ALA A 111 -2.36 -7.75 5.38
CA ALA A 111 -1.01 -8.07 4.91
C ALA A 111 -1.00 -9.01 3.69
N ILE A 112 -2.14 -9.57 3.28
CA ILE A 112 -2.26 -10.39 2.06
C ILE A 112 -2.35 -9.57 0.76
N ASN A 113 -2.36 -8.23 0.85
CA ASN A 113 -2.35 -7.32 -0.30
C ASN A 113 -1.37 -7.70 -1.43
N PRO A 114 -0.14 -8.20 -1.18
CA PRO A 114 0.77 -8.63 -2.24
C PRO A 114 0.22 -9.75 -3.13
N ILE A 115 -0.62 -10.64 -2.60
CA ILE A 115 -1.26 -11.71 -3.39
C ILE A 115 -2.18 -11.08 -4.44
N PHE A 116 -3.06 -10.17 -3.99
CA PHE A 116 -3.96 -9.44 -4.88
C PHE A 116 -3.17 -8.61 -5.88
N ALA A 117 -2.08 -7.97 -5.46
CA ALA A 117 -1.21 -7.22 -6.37
C ALA A 117 -0.63 -8.12 -7.48
N ILE A 118 -0.16 -9.34 -7.16
CA ILE A 118 0.35 -10.29 -8.17
C ILE A 118 -0.76 -10.74 -9.12
N ILE A 119 -1.93 -11.10 -8.59
CA ILE A 119 -3.08 -11.55 -9.40
C ILE A 119 -3.52 -10.42 -10.34
N LEU A 120 -3.77 -9.22 -9.82
CA LEU A 120 -4.21 -8.08 -10.63
C LEU A 120 -3.12 -7.63 -11.61
N SER A 121 -1.83 -7.63 -11.20
CA SER A 121 -0.72 -7.34 -12.11
C SER A 121 -0.67 -8.34 -13.27
N SER A 122 -0.91 -9.64 -13.01
CA SER A 122 -0.98 -10.66 -14.07
C SER A 122 -2.13 -10.40 -15.06
N ILE A 123 -3.26 -9.89 -14.60
CA ILE A 123 -4.45 -9.63 -15.43
C ILE A 123 -4.28 -8.34 -16.23
N PHE A 124 -3.86 -7.25 -15.59
CA PHE A 124 -3.88 -5.90 -16.16
C PHE A 124 -2.54 -5.45 -16.75
N ILE A 125 -1.42 -5.95 -16.23
CA ILE A 125 -0.06 -5.42 -16.44
C ILE A 125 0.84 -6.43 -17.16
N ASN A 126 0.22 -7.41 -17.86
CA ASN A 126 0.78 -8.62 -18.51
C ASN A 126 2.08 -8.47 -19.35
N ARG A 127 2.68 -7.28 -19.50
CA ARG A 127 3.96 -7.01 -20.16
C ARG A 127 5.08 -6.39 -19.30
N LEU A 128 4.84 -5.94 -18.07
CA LEU A 128 5.85 -5.15 -17.31
C LEU A 128 6.54 -5.91 -16.17
N GLU A 129 5.89 -6.91 -15.56
CA GLU A 129 6.50 -7.72 -14.50
C GLU A 129 6.56 -9.20 -14.90
N LYS A 130 7.77 -9.75 -15.00
CA LYS A 130 7.94 -11.21 -15.13
C LYS A 130 7.58 -11.83 -13.77
N ILE A 131 6.40 -12.42 -13.67
CA ILE A 131 6.01 -13.21 -12.49
C ILE A 131 6.96 -14.40 -12.41
N THR A 132 7.92 -14.32 -11.49
CA THR A 132 8.87 -15.40 -11.26
C THR A 132 8.32 -16.37 -10.24
N ILE A 133 8.69 -17.65 -10.35
CA ILE A 133 8.32 -18.67 -9.36
C ILE A 133 8.72 -18.28 -7.94
N ARG A 134 9.82 -17.52 -7.78
CA ARG A 134 10.30 -17.00 -6.49
C ARG A 134 9.32 -15.99 -5.87
N LEU A 135 8.71 -15.12 -6.68
CA LEU A 135 7.71 -14.17 -6.22
C LEU A 135 6.44 -14.88 -5.74
N VAL A 136 6.01 -15.91 -6.47
CA VAL A 136 4.85 -16.75 -6.10
C VAL A 136 5.13 -17.49 -4.78
N LEU A 137 6.29 -18.11 -4.63
CA LEU A 137 6.68 -18.79 -3.39
C LEU A 137 6.75 -17.81 -2.20
N GLY A 138 7.26 -16.59 -2.41
CA GLY A 138 7.25 -15.54 -1.40
C GLY A 138 5.83 -15.14 -0.98
N ALA A 139 4.92 -14.96 -1.95
CA ALA A 139 3.53 -14.66 -1.68
C ALA A 139 2.82 -15.78 -0.91
N VAL A 140 3.05 -17.05 -1.28
CA VAL A 140 2.54 -18.21 -0.55
C VAL A 140 3.07 -18.22 0.89
N CYS A 141 4.37 -18.00 1.09
CA CYS A 141 4.96 -17.94 2.43
C CYS A 141 4.33 -16.85 3.31
N ILE A 142 4.11 -15.64 2.76
CA ILE A 142 3.41 -14.56 3.46
C ILE A 142 1.98 -14.98 3.82
N SER A 143 1.27 -15.58 2.87
CA SER A 143 -0.11 -16.06 3.06
C SER A 143 -0.20 -17.08 4.19
N THR A 144 0.70 -18.06 4.20
CA THR A 144 0.76 -19.08 5.24
C THR A 144 1.05 -18.46 6.61
N GLY A 145 1.98 -17.49 6.67
CA GLY A 145 2.26 -16.75 7.90
C GLY A 145 1.03 -16.01 8.43
N VAL A 146 0.29 -15.33 7.55
CA VAL A 146 -0.97 -14.66 7.92
C VAL A 146 -2.00 -15.66 8.45
N ILE A 147 -2.21 -16.77 7.76
CA ILE A 147 -3.16 -17.82 8.18
C ILE A 147 -2.79 -18.36 9.57
N LEU A 148 -1.49 -18.63 9.82
CA LEU A 148 -1.02 -19.11 11.12
C LEU A 148 -1.27 -18.08 12.23
N VAL A 149 -0.98 -16.80 11.98
CA VAL A 149 -1.24 -15.74 12.96
C VAL A 149 -2.74 -15.62 13.24
N THR A 150 -3.59 -15.65 12.21
CA THR A 150 -5.04 -15.56 12.38
C THR A 150 -5.60 -16.77 13.12
N LEU A 151 -5.14 -17.99 12.84
CA LEU A 151 -5.56 -19.21 13.56
C LEU A 151 -5.12 -19.22 15.02
N SER A 152 -3.95 -18.65 15.34
CA SER A 152 -3.48 -18.54 16.71
C SER A 152 -4.29 -17.56 17.57
N LEU A 153 -5.13 -16.72 16.96
CA LEU A 153 -5.92 -15.69 17.63
C LEU A 153 -7.38 -16.12 17.89
N ASN A 154 -7.76 -17.32 17.44
CA ASN A 154 -9.03 -17.99 17.73
C ASN A 154 -8.84 -19.05 18.82
#